data_AF-S7VC27-F1
#
_entry.id   AF-S7VC27-F1
#
_cell.length_a   1.000
_cell.length_b   1.000
_cell.length_c   1.000
_cell.angle_alpha   90.00
_cell.angle_beta   90.00
_cell.angle_gamma   90.00
#
_symmetry.space_group_name_H-M   'P 1'
#
loop_
_entity.id
_entity.type
_entity.pdbx_description
1 polymer ?
#
loop_
_entity_poly.entity_id
_entity_poly.type
_entity_poly.pdbx_seq_one_letter_code
_entity_poly.pdbx_strand_id
1 'polypeptide(L)'
;MEFIVYTNTEWDGPPRSRHQLAHALAKRFKVTFVSSNTIGIPGLKSTQVNDNFELLTPSFPASFRLRYRMPVLNEAYQVWLFTKLKNNLRAGM
;
A
#
# COMPACT_ATOMS: atom_id res chain seq x y z
N MET A 1 -17.94 -6.26 2.98
CA MET A 1 -17.11 -6.37 1.76
C MET A 1 -15.93 -5.42 1.93
N GLU A 2 -14.72 -5.90 1.66
CA GLU A 2 -13.48 -5.15 1.87
C GLU A 2 -12.73 -5.00 0.54
N PHE A 3 -12.10 -3.84 0.32
CA PHE A 3 -11.35 -3.54 -0.89
C PHE A 3 -9.90 -3.18 -0.57
N ILE A 4 -8.97 -3.68 -1.37
CA ILE A 4 -7.55 -3.35 -1.28
C ILE A 4 -7.15 -2.65 -2.58
N VAL A 5 -6.73 -1.40 -2.45
CA VAL A 5 -6.26 -0.59 -3.57
C VAL A 5 -4.74 -0.64 -3.59
N TYR A 6 -4.18 -1.55 -4.37
CA TYR A 6 -2.73 -1.77 -4.47
C TYR A 6 -2.11 -0.90 -5.58
N THR A 7 -1.26 0.06 -5.21
CA THR A 7 -0.77 1.06 -6.18
C THR A 7 0.67 1.47 -5.94
N ASN A 8 1.29 2.03 -6.98
CA ASN A 8 2.57 2.74 -6.89
C ASN A 8 2.39 4.25 -6.70
N THR A 9 1.19 4.70 -6.32
CA THR A 9 0.88 6.12 -6.18
C THR A 9 1.16 6.57 -4.75
N GLU A 10 1.92 7.65 -4.63
CA GLU A 10 2.16 8.33 -3.36
C GLU A 10 0.85 8.89 -2.81
N TRP A 11 0.65 8.77 -1.49
CA TRP A 11 -0.56 9.24 -0.84
C TRP A 11 -0.57 10.77 -0.69
N ASP A 12 0.55 11.35 -0.27
CA ASP A 12 0.69 12.80 0.00
C ASP A 12 0.86 13.64 -1.28
N GLY A 13 0.72 13.03 -2.46
CA GLY A 13 0.83 13.71 -3.75
C GLY A 13 -0.50 14.32 -4.23
N PRO A 14 -0.50 14.97 -5.41
CA PRO A 14 -1.72 15.50 -5.99
C PRO A 14 -2.77 14.40 -6.20
N PRO A 15 -4.06 14.66 -5.92
CA PRO A 15 -5.10 13.64 -5.98
C PRO A 15 -5.23 13.06 -7.40
N ARG A 16 -5.13 11.73 -7.49
CA ARG A 16 -5.27 10.98 -8.75
C ARG A 16 -6.55 10.15 -8.70
N SER A 17 -6.92 9.56 -9.85
CA SER A 17 -8.09 8.69 -9.97
C SER A 17 -8.17 7.60 -8.89
N ARG A 18 -7.03 7.04 -8.48
CA ARG A 18 -6.95 6.02 -7.42
C ARG A 18 -7.32 6.54 -6.04
N HIS A 19 -6.94 7.78 -5.72
CA HIS A 19 -7.33 8.43 -4.46
C HIS A 19 -8.83 8.69 -4.44
N GLN A 20 -9.37 9.21 -5.55
CA GLN A 20 -10.81 9.47 -5.68
C GLN A 20 -11.64 8.18 -5.57
N LEU A 21 -11.19 7.10 -6.21
CA LEU A 21 -11.81 5.78 -6.11
C LEU A 21 -11.78 5.26 -4.66
N ALA A 22 -10.63 5.33 -3.99
CA ALA A 22 -10.50 4.89 -2.61
C ALA A 22 -11.44 5.67 -1.67
N HIS A 23 -11.49 6.99 -1.81
CA HIS A 23 -12.42 7.83 -1.05
C HIS A 23 -13.89 7.53 -1.37
N ALA A 24 -14.24 7.26 -2.63
CA ALA A 24 -15.60 6.91 -3.01
C ALA A 24 -16.03 5.55 -2.42
N LEU A 25 -15.14 4.55 -2.44
CA LEU A 25 -15.37 3.23 -1.86
C LEU A 25 -15.46 3.29 -0.33
N ALA A 26 -14.61 4.09 0.32
CA ALA A 26 -14.57 4.24 1.77
C ALA A 26 -15.85 4.81 2.38
N LYS A 27 -16.73 5.43 1.56
CA LYS A 27 -18.06 5.88 2.01
C LYS A 27 -18.97 4.73 2.44
N ARG A 28 -18.75 3.52 1.93
CA ARG A 28 -19.66 2.37 2.13
C ARG A 28 -18.96 1.07 2.51
N PHE A 29 -17.67 0.96 2.22
CA PHE A 29 -16.91 -0.27 2.41
C PHE A 29 -15.59 0.02 3.12
N LYS A 30 -15.04 -0.99 3.79
CA LYS A 30 -13.69 -0.90 4.35
C LYS A 30 -12.68 -0.95 3.20
N VAL A 31 -11.80 0.04 3.14
CA VAL A 31 -10.81 0.22 2.09
C VAL A 31 -9.43 0.30 2.71
N THR A 32 -8.51 -0.52 2.19
CA THR A 32 -7.09 -0.44 2.50
C THR A 32 -6.35 0.06 1.27
N PHE A 33 -5.74 1.25 1.34
CA PHE A 33 -4.92 1.79 0.26
C PHE A 33 -3.45 1.52 0.52
N VAL A 34 -2.80 0.82 -0.40
CA VAL A 34 -1.35 0.59 -0.34
C VAL A 34 -0.67 1.66 -1.19
N SER A 35 0.07 2.54 -0.51
CA SER A 35 0.79 3.64 -1.13
C SER A 35 2.10 3.19 -1.78
N SER A 36 2.70 4.08 -2.57
CA SER A 36 4.05 3.92 -3.09
C SER A 36 5.05 3.65 -1.97
N ASN A 37 6.03 2.80 -2.28
CA ASN A 37 7.12 2.51 -1.36
C ASN A 37 7.98 3.73 -1.06
N THR A 38 8.26 3.93 0.22
CA THR A 38 9.28 4.85 0.73
C THR A 38 10.63 4.15 0.81
N ILE A 39 11.72 4.88 0.58
CA ILE A 39 13.08 4.31 0.70
C ILE A 39 13.46 4.33 2.18
N GLY A 40 13.77 3.16 2.74
CA GLY A 40 14.12 3.05 4.14
C GLY A 40 14.23 1.61 4.62
N ILE A 41 14.23 1.44 5.94
CA ILE A 41 14.27 0.12 6.59
C ILE A 41 12.99 -0.65 6.23
N PRO A 42 13.08 -1.96 5.88
CA PRO A 42 11.91 -2.78 5.60
C PRO A 42 10.84 -2.66 6.68
N GLY A 43 9.70 -2.08 6.34
CA GLY A 43 8.62 -1.82 7.29
C GLY A 43 7.30 -1.57 6.59
N LEU A 44 6.20 -1.74 7.32
CA LEU A 44 4.86 -1.42 6.85
C LEU A 44 4.21 -0.52 7.90
N LYS A 45 4.02 0.75 7.57
CA LYS A 45 3.34 1.70 8.44
C LYS A 45 1.85 1.68 8.10
N SER A 46 1.01 1.42 9.10
CA SER A 46 -0.44 1.61 8.99
C SER A 46 -0.83 2.96 9.57
N THR A 47 -1.66 3.69 8.85
CA THR A 47 -2.24 4.96 9.29
C THR A 47 -3.74 4.92 9.02
N GLN A 48 -4.56 5.09 10.04
CA GLN A 48 -6.01 5.16 9.87
C GLN A 48 -6.40 6.56 9.39
N VAL A 49 -7.00 6.65 8.20
CA VAL A 49 -7.46 7.91 7.61
C VAL A 49 -8.90 8.21 8.05
N ASN A 50 -9.75 7.18 8.12
CA ASN A 50 -11.04 7.21 8.82
C ASN A 50 -11.45 5.80 9.28
N ASP A 51 -12.65 5.67 9.89
CA ASP A 51 -13.18 4.40 10.39
C ASP A 51 -13.20 3.25 9.37
N ASN A 52 -13.42 3.56 8.10
CA ASN A 52 -13.49 2.62 6.98
C ASN A 52 -12.30 2.73 6.02
N PHE A 53 -11.27 3.52 6.34
CA PHE A 53 -10.16 3.79 5.44
C PHE A 53 -8.81 3.71 6.16
N GLU A 54 -8.06 2.67 5.82
CA GLU A 54 -6.68 2.46 6.24
C GLU A 54 -5.68 2.75 5.10
N LEU A 55 -4.62 3.46 5.42
CA LEU A 55 -3.47 3.70 4.55
C LEU A 55 -2.29 2.83 5.01
N LEU A 56 -1.76 2.04 4.08
CA LEU A 56 -0.55 1.26 4.28
C LEU A 56 0.60 1.85 3.47
N THR A 57 1.66 2.27 4.15
CA THR A 57 2.87 2.82 3.53
C THR A 57 4.01 1.83 3.70
N PRO A 58 4.41 1.11 2.63
CA PRO A 58 5.58 0.25 2.68
C PRO A 58 6.87 1.08 2.66
N SER A 59 7.88 0.60 3.38
CA SER A 59 9.24 1.08 3.36
C SER A 59 10.14 -0.08 2.98
N PHE A 60 11.04 0.11 2.02
CA PHE A 60 11.95 -0.91 1.52
C PHE A 60 13.27 -0.28 1.07
N PRO A 61 14.43 -0.94 1.29
CA PRO A 61 15.75 -0.34 1.08
C PRO A 61 16.16 -0.20 -0.39
N ALA A 62 15.21 -0.34 -1.31
CA ALA A 62 15.44 -0.16 -2.74
C ALA A 62 14.42 0.80 -3.35
N SER A 63 14.93 1.77 -4.09
CA SER A 63 14.09 2.71 -4.83
C SER A 63 13.20 1.99 -5.86
N PHE A 64 12.08 2.61 -6.23
CA PHE A 64 11.21 2.08 -7.28
C PHE A 64 11.97 1.90 -8.61
N ARG A 65 12.83 2.86 -8.96
CA ARG A 65 13.64 2.81 -10.20
C ARG A 65 14.55 1.58 -10.25
N LEU A 66 15.19 1.22 -9.14
CA LEU A 66 16.05 0.04 -9.06
C LEU A 66 15.24 -1.25 -9.17
N ARG A 67 14.16 -1.36 -8.40
CA ARG A 67 13.27 -2.53 -8.45
C ARG A 67 12.69 -2.74 -9.84
N TYR A 68 12.21 -1.68 -10.49
CA TYR A 68 11.66 -1.77 -11.84
C TYR A 68 12.68 -2.28 -12.88
N ARG A 69 13.97 -1.99 -12.69
CA ARG A 69 15.05 -2.42 -13.60
C ARG A 69 15.63 -3.81 -13.28
N MET A 70 15.36 -4.33 -12.08
CA MET A 70 15.91 -5.61 -11.60
C MET A 70 14.76 -6.56 -11.24
N PRO A 71 14.35 -7.46 -12.15
CA PRO A 71 13.19 -8.33 -11.94
C PRO A 71 13.24 -9.11 -10.62
N VAL A 72 14.40 -9.68 -10.28
CA VAL A 72 14.62 -10.44 -9.04
C VAL A 72 14.39 -9.57 -7.79
N LEU A 73 14.86 -8.32 -7.80
CA LEU A 73 14.67 -7.40 -6.69
C LEU A 73 13.21 -6.94 -6.55
N ASN A 74 12.52 -6.76 -7.69
CA ASN A 74 11.09 -6.48 -7.68
C ASN A 74 10.31 -7.66 -7.09
N GLU A 75 10.59 -8.88 -7.53
CA GLU A 75 9.93 -10.09 -7.03
C GLU A 75 10.15 -10.27 -5.52
N ALA A 76 11.38 -10.12 -5.04
CA ALA A 76 11.70 -10.16 -3.61
C ALA A 76 10.88 -9.13 -2.82
N TYR A 77 10.74 -7.91 -3.34
CA TYR A 77 9.88 -6.88 -2.74
C TYR A 77 8.40 -7.29 -2.75
N GLN A 78 7.88 -7.79 -3.88
CA GLN A 78 6.46 -8.18 -3.99
C GLN A 78 6.13 -9.32 -3.04
N VAL A 79 6.98 -10.35 -2.95
CA VAL A 79 6.81 -11.48 -2.03
C VAL A 79 6.84 -11.00 -0.57
N TRP A 80 7.82 -10.16 -0.22
CA TRP A 80 7.91 -9.57 1.11
C TRP A 80 6.65 -8.76 1.46
N LEU A 81 6.22 -7.86 0.56
CA LEU A 81 5.07 -7.00 0.80
C LEU A 81 3.78 -7.81 0.88
N PHE A 82 3.58 -8.77 -0.02
CA PHE A 82 2.40 -9.62 -0.01
C PHE A 82 2.29 -10.43 1.29
N THR A 83 3.42 -10.92 1.79
CA THR A 83 3.48 -11.63 3.07
C THR A 83 3.08 -10.71 4.23
N LYS A 84 3.57 -9.47 4.25
CA LYS A 84 3.22 -8.47 5.26
C LYS A 84 1.75 -8.05 5.18
N LEU A 85 1.23 -7.79 3.98
CA LEU A 85 -0.18 -7.46 3.74
C LEU A 85 -1.09 -8.59 4.20
N LYS A 86 -0.77 -9.84 3.83
CA LYS A 86 -1.54 -11.02 4.25
C LYS A 86 -1.62 -11.14 5.76
N ASN A 87 -0.52 -10.89 6.46
CA ASN A 87 -0.49 -10.95 7.92
C ASN A 87 -1.27 -9.80 8.55
N ASN A 88 -1.16 -8.59 8.01
CA ASN A 88 -1.87 -7.41 8.51
C ASN A 88 -3.39 -7.54 8.31
N LEU A 89 -3.82 -7.96 7.12
CA LEU A 89 -5.24 -8.16 6.81
C LEU A 89 -5.86 -9.34 7.57
N ARG A 90 -5.08 -10.39 7.87
CA ARG A 90 -5.53 -11.49 8.73
C ARG A 90 -5.65 -11.11 10.21
N ALA A 91 -4.89 -10.13 10.68
CA ALA A 91 -4.94 -9.67 12.06
C ALA A 91 -6.12 -8.70 12.33
N GLY A 92 -6.72 -8.16 11.27
CA GLY A 92 -7.88 -7.27 11.33
C GLY A 92 -9.24 -7.95 11.02
N MET A 93 -9.26 -9.28 10.90
CA MET A 93 -10.46 -10.15 10.90
C MET A 93 -10.57 -10.85 12.24
#